data_AF-A0A3S3P1F8-F1
#
_entry.id   AF-A0A3S3P1F8-F1
#
_cell.length_a   1.000
_cell.length_b   1.000
_cell.length_c   1.000
_cell.angle_alpha   90.00
_cell.angle_beta   90.00
_cell.angle_gamma   90.00
#
_symmetry.space_group_name_H-M   'P 1'
#
loop_
_entity.id
_entity.type
_entity.pdbx_description
1 polymer ?
#
loop_
_entity_poly.entity_id
_entity_poly.type
_entity_poly.pdbx_seq_one_letter_code
_entity_poly.pdbx_strand_id
1 'polypeptide(L)' 'MPAYCKICDCELTKDSIATSWQCSHTFHKLCLNEWIKLESRFCPICGTEMRE' A
#
# COMPACT_ATOMS: atom_id res chain seq x y z
N MET A 1 0.03 -5.68 -17.61
CA MET A 1 0.69 -6.23 -16.41
C MET A 1 -0.24 -5.96 -15.24
N PRO A 2 -0.81 -6.98 -14.60
CA PRO A 2 -1.61 -6.80 -13.39
C PRO A 2 -0.72 -6.27 -12.26
N ALA A 3 -1.23 -5.30 -11.51
CA ALA A 3 -0.57 -4.83 -10.31
C ALA A 3 -0.98 -5.76 -9.16
N TYR A 4 -0.03 -6.20 -8.34
CA TYR A 4 -0.29 -7.08 -7.19
C TYR A 4 0.07 -6.35 -5.90
N CYS A 5 -0.75 -6.53 -4.88
CA CYS A 5 -0.51 -5.98 -3.56
C CYS A 5 0.61 -6.79 -2.89
N LYS A 6 1.75 -6.15 -2.59
CA LYS A 6 2.89 -6.83 -1.94
C LYS A 6 2.64 -7.22 -0.48
N ILE A 7 1.51 -6.83 0.11
CA ILE A 7 1.14 -7.17 1.49
C ILE A 7 0.40 -8.51 1.55
N CYS A 8 -0.51 -8.77 0.61
CA CYS A 8 -1.35 -9.97 0.59
C CYS A 8 -1.17 -10.85 -0.66
N ASP A 9 -0.28 -10.45 -1.57
CA ASP A 9 -0.01 -11.10 -2.86
C ASP A 9 -1.22 -11.24 -3.80
N CYS A 10 -2.33 -10.53 -3.52
CA CYS A 10 -3.53 -10.51 -4.34
C CYS A 10 -3.49 -9.43 -5.43
N GLU A 11 -4.25 -9.65 -6.51
CA GLU A 11 -4.39 -8.69 -7.60
C GLU A 11 -5.06 -7.38 -7.12
N LEU A 12 -4.49 -6.25 -7.53
CA LEU A 12 -5.02 -4.92 -7.25
C LEU A 12 -6.16 -4.61 -8.22
N THR A 13 -7.38 -4.68 -7.72
CA THR A 13 -8.57 -4.21 -8.44
C THR A 13 -8.72 -2.70 -8.28
N LYS A 14 -9.16 -1.99 -9.34
CA LYS A 14 -9.27 -0.52 -9.34
C LYS A 14 -10.05 0.05 -8.15
N ASP A 15 -11.03 -0.69 -7.66
CA ASP A 15 -11.89 -0.31 -6.53
C ASP A 15 -11.18 -0.42 -5.16
N SER A 16 -10.20 -1.32 -5.07
CA SER A 16 -9.49 -1.60 -3.83
C SER A 16 -8.13 -0.90 -3.74
N ILE A 17 -7.70 -0.18 -4.77
CA ILE A 17 -6.41 0.53 -4.78
C ILE A 17 -6.47 1.76 -3.88
N ALA A 18 -5.58 1.82 -2.88
CA ALA A 18 -5.22 3.05 -2.22
C ALA A 18 -4.04 3.70 -2.96
N THR A 19 -4.31 4.82 -3.63
CA THR A 19 -3.28 5.69 -4.21
C THR A 19 -3.08 6.85 -3.24
N SER A 20 -2.16 6.72 -2.30
CA SER A 20 -1.89 7.80 -1.33
C SER A 20 -0.47 7.73 -0.79
N TRP A 21 0.51 7.57 -1.68
CA TRP A 21 1.91 7.67 -1.29
C TRP A 21 2.75 8.38 -2.33
N GLN A 22 3.67 9.23 -1.88
CA GLN A 22 4.62 9.93 -2.76
C GLN A 22 5.53 8.96 -3.53
N CYS A 23 5.65 7.72 -3.07
CA CYS A 23 6.41 6.67 -3.72
C CYS A 23 5.68 5.94 -4.87
N SER A 24 4.47 6.38 -5.26
CA SER A 24 3.67 5.78 -6.36
C SER A 24 3.39 4.26 -6.21
N HIS A 25 3.56 3.71 -5.02
CA HIS A 25 3.22 2.32 -4.75
C HIS A 25 1.73 2.18 -4.46
N THR A 26 1.13 1.15 -5.05
CA THR A 26 -0.29 0.84 -4.91
C THR A 26 -0.47 -0.41 -4.05
N PHE A 27 -1.40 -0.31 -3.10
CA PHE A 27 -1.76 -1.38 -2.19
C PHE A 27 -3.26 -1.44 -2.05
N HIS A 28 -3.79 -2.53 -1.51
CA HIS A 28 -5.20 -2.53 -1.14
C HIS A 28 -5.44 -1.55 0.00
N LYS A 29 -6.55 -0.80 -0.06
CA LYS A 29 -6.96 0.15 0.99
C LYS A 29 -7.07 -0.52 2.36
N LEU A 30 -7.55 -1.76 2.39
CA LEU A 30 -7.60 -2.61 3.58
C LEU A 30 -6.20 -2.96 4.09
N CYS A 31 -5.35 -3.54 3.23
CA CYS A 31 -3.98 -3.91 3.60
C CYS A 31 -3.18 -2.70 4.09
N LEU A 32 -3.31 -1.56 3.41
CA LEU A 32 -2.64 -0.32 3.81
C LEU A 32 -3.16 0.19 5.16
N ASN A 33 -4.47 0.16 5.40
CA ASN A 33 -5.06 0.60 6.66
C ASN A 33 -4.68 -0.31 7.83
N GLU A 34 -4.59 -1.62 7.62
CA GLU A 34 -4.07 -2.56 8.61
C GLU A 34 -2.57 -2.36 8.84
N TRP A 35 -1.81 -2.17 7.76
CA TRP A 35 -0.37 -1.89 7.81
C TRP A 35 -0.09 -0.67 8.66
N ILE A 36 -0.70 0.48 8.37
CA ILE A 36 -0.50 1.73 9.14
C ILE A 36 -0.85 1.58 10.62
N LYS A 37 -1.79 0.68 10.97
CA LYS A 37 -2.15 0.38 12.36
C LYS A 37 -1.14 -0.52 13.07
N LEU A 38 -0.49 -1.44 12.35
CA LEU A 38 0.41 -2.46 12.88
C LEU A 38 1.88 -2.01 12.83
N GLU A 39 2.32 -1.60 11.64
CA GLU A 39 3.68 -1.22 11.31
C GLU A 39 3.66 0.28 10.98
N SER A 40 4.42 1.06 11.76
CA SER A 40 4.56 2.52 11.63
C SER A 40 4.59 2.99 10.17
N ARG A 41 4.08 4.21 9.93
CA ARG A 41 3.76 4.92 8.66
C ARG A 41 4.83 4.87 7.52
N PHE A 42 5.41 3.72 7.22
CA PHE A 42 6.49 3.50 6.27
C PHE A 42 6.04 2.57 5.16
N CYS A 43 6.56 2.80 3.97
CA CYS A 43 6.25 1.98 2.80
C CYS A 43 6.89 0.59 2.89
N PRO A 44 6.12 -0.51 2.79
CA PRO A 44 6.71 -1.86 2.79
C PRO A 44 7.55 -2.14 1.54
N ILE A 45 7.44 -1.33 0.48
CA ILE A 45 8.22 -1.52 -0.74
C ILE A 45 9.52 -0.72 -0.73
N CYS A 46 9.51 0.53 -0.25
CA CYS A 46 10.67 1.42 -0.33
C CYS A 46 11.12 2.01 1.01
N GLY A 47 10.45 1.69 2.12
CA GLY A 47 10.73 2.24 3.44
C GLY A 47 10.44 3.74 3.59
N THR A 48 9.83 4.38 2.58
CA THR A 48 9.53 5.81 2.62
C THR A 48 8.43 6.11 3.63
N GLU A 49 8.70 7.05 4.54
CA GLU A 49 7.74 7.52 5.53
C GLU A 49 6.61 8.34 4.87
N MET A 50 5.39 8.11 5.32
CA MET A 50 4.21 8.88 4.95
C MET A 50 4.23 10.20 5.72
N ARG A 51 4.84 11.24 5.11
CA ARG A 51 4.79 12.60 5.65
C ARG A 51 3.43 13.23 5.38
N GLU A 52 2.88 13.84 6.42
CA GLU A 52 1.55 14.47 6.52
C GLU A 52 1.40 15.70 5.63
#